data_AF-A0A7W6FHE1-F1
#
_entry.id   AF-A0A7W6FHE1-F1
#
_cell.length_a   1.000
_cell.length_b   1.000
_cell.length_c   1.000
_cell.angle_alpha   90.00
_cell.angle_beta   90.00
_cell.angle_gamma   90.00
#
_symmetry.space_group_name_H-M   'P 1'
#
loop_
_entity.id
_entity.type
_entity.pdbx_description
1 polymer ?
#
loop_
_entity_poly.entity_id
_entity_poly.type
_entity_poly.pdbx_seq_one_letter_code
_entity_poly.pdbx_strand_id
1 'polypeptide(L)'
;MTEALVRAICAEYDVKIVPGNVFPRPGETRAVATMCQILAKYGEGHYRLVMTTLSETRDNNALIEQASLWAVSDLIRACPDWVEKRTSEWLEWWDRIPLGPIMATINQLRGFSHQRHALAGAIYYRLTAFAQECMASQDTAGHIKTKVGRARSHAERDKAIDLGRKLIAIKTELPHGHFGPWVEEKSGITRGQARRYMRLAREAAQEDGRRDLGVL
;
A
#
# COMPACT_ATOMS: atom_id res chain seq x y z
N MET A 1 -40.60 -6.51 -4.66
CA MET A 1 -39.63 -5.81 -5.53
C MET A 1 -38.18 -6.23 -5.25
N THR A 2 -37.79 -6.47 -4.00
CA THR A 2 -36.41 -6.75 -3.59
C THR A 2 -35.81 -8.03 -4.20
N GLU A 3 -36.58 -9.12 -4.34
CA GLU A 3 -36.05 -10.38 -4.87
C GLU A 3 -35.73 -10.35 -6.37
N ALA A 4 -36.57 -9.69 -7.18
CA ALA A 4 -36.31 -9.57 -8.62
C ALA A 4 -35.00 -8.83 -8.89
N LEU A 5 -34.72 -7.78 -8.12
CA LEU A 5 -33.46 -7.04 -8.19
C LEU A 5 -32.28 -7.89 -7.71
N VAL A 6 -32.43 -8.64 -6.59
CA VAL A 6 -31.40 -9.61 -6.15
C VAL A 6 -31.05 -10.59 -7.26
N ARG A 7 -32.06 -11.18 -7.93
CA ARG A 7 -31.84 -12.14 -9.03
C ARG A 7 -31.16 -11.49 -10.23
N ALA A 8 -31.53 -10.27 -10.58
CA ALA A 8 -30.88 -9.52 -11.65
C ALA A 8 -29.40 -9.28 -11.34
N ILE A 9 -29.09 -8.79 -10.13
CA ILE A 9 -27.71 -8.53 -9.70
C ILE A 9 -26.91 -9.84 -9.63
N CYS A 10 -27.45 -10.92 -9.07
CA CYS A 10 -26.76 -12.22 -9.05
C CYS A 10 -26.42 -12.72 -10.46
N ALA A 11 -27.32 -12.51 -11.44
CA ALA A 11 -27.07 -12.91 -12.82
C ALA A 11 -25.91 -12.13 -13.47
N GLU A 12 -25.65 -10.87 -13.06
CA GLU A 12 -24.49 -10.11 -13.52
C GLU A 12 -23.15 -10.75 -13.11
N TYR A 13 -23.13 -11.52 -12.01
CA TYR A 13 -21.95 -12.21 -11.49
C TYR A 13 -21.94 -13.72 -11.79
N ASP A 14 -22.77 -14.19 -12.73
CA ASP A 14 -22.96 -15.61 -13.04
C ASP A 14 -23.38 -16.48 -11.82
N VAL A 15 -24.04 -15.87 -10.83
CA VAL A 15 -24.53 -16.55 -9.63
C VAL A 15 -25.98 -16.97 -9.82
N LYS A 16 -26.23 -18.28 -9.82
CA LYS A 16 -27.57 -18.85 -9.97
C LYS A 16 -28.22 -19.14 -8.62
N ILE A 17 -29.41 -18.59 -8.40
CA ILE A 17 -30.19 -18.89 -7.20
C ILE A 17 -30.96 -20.21 -7.39
N VAL A 18 -30.67 -21.20 -6.55
CA VAL A 18 -31.34 -22.50 -6.51
C VAL A 18 -32.33 -22.62 -5.34
N PRO A 19 -33.33 -23.51 -5.42
CA PRO A 19 -34.24 -23.78 -4.31
C PRO A 19 -33.54 -24.26 -3.03
N GLY A 20 -34.11 -23.97 -1.86
CA GLY A 20 -33.49 -24.26 -0.56
C GLY A 20 -33.25 -25.76 -0.25
N ASN A 21 -34.02 -26.63 -0.90
CA ASN A 21 -33.92 -28.08 -0.81
C ASN A 21 -32.85 -28.69 -1.75
N VAL A 22 -32.22 -27.88 -2.61
CA VAL A 22 -31.15 -28.32 -3.51
C VAL A 22 -29.80 -27.98 -2.90
N PHE A 23 -28.86 -28.93 -3.00
CA PHE A 23 -27.47 -28.66 -2.62
C PHE A 23 -26.81 -27.78 -3.70
N PRO A 24 -26.33 -26.57 -3.37
CA PRO A 24 -25.76 -25.66 -4.36
C PRO A 24 -24.43 -26.19 -4.89
N ARG A 25 -24.23 -26.08 -6.21
CA ARG A 25 -22.94 -26.29 -6.87
C ARG A 25 -22.11 -25.00 -6.88
N PRO A 26 -20.82 -25.04 -7.24
CA PRO A 26 -20.05 -23.81 -7.47
C PRO A 26 -20.78 -22.86 -8.44
N GLY A 27 -20.88 -21.58 -8.08
CA GLY A 27 -21.67 -20.60 -8.83
C GLY A 27 -23.18 -20.64 -8.56
N GLU A 28 -23.65 -21.51 -7.66
CA GLU A 28 -25.04 -21.56 -7.22
C GLU A 28 -25.17 -21.15 -5.74
N THR A 29 -26.32 -20.60 -5.37
CA THR A 29 -26.63 -20.26 -3.98
C THR A 29 -28.10 -20.46 -3.66
N ARG A 30 -28.40 -20.79 -2.40
CA ARG A 30 -29.77 -20.84 -1.86
C ARG A 30 -30.07 -19.67 -0.91
N ALA A 31 -29.12 -18.76 -0.71
CA ALA A 31 -29.18 -17.72 0.31
C ALA A 31 -29.99 -16.47 -0.13
N VAL A 32 -31.01 -16.64 -1.00
CA VAL A 32 -31.80 -15.54 -1.56
C VAL A 32 -32.45 -14.65 -0.49
N ALA A 33 -32.98 -15.26 0.58
CA ALA A 33 -33.58 -14.51 1.67
C ALA A 33 -32.56 -13.59 2.37
N THR A 34 -31.32 -14.05 2.51
CA THR A 34 -30.23 -13.25 3.11
C THR A 34 -29.84 -12.09 2.20
N MET A 35 -29.74 -12.33 0.90
CA MET A 35 -29.46 -11.29 -0.09
C MET A 35 -30.56 -10.22 -0.09
N CYS A 36 -31.83 -10.62 -0.08
CA CYS A 36 -32.96 -9.72 0.04
C CYS A 36 -32.90 -8.87 1.32
N GLN A 37 -32.50 -9.46 2.46
CA GLN A 37 -32.34 -8.75 3.72
C GLN A 37 -31.21 -7.72 3.67
N ILE A 38 -30.05 -8.08 3.12
CA ILE A 38 -28.90 -7.16 2.98
C ILE A 38 -29.28 -6.00 2.06
N LEU A 39 -29.88 -6.29 0.89
CA LEU A 39 -30.34 -5.29 -0.07
C LEU A 39 -31.38 -4.34 0.56
N ALA A 40 -32.38 -4.89 1.26
CA ALA A 40 -33.41 -4.08 1.93
C ALA A 40 -32.83 -3.18 3.03
N LYS A 41 -31.79 -3.65 3.73
CA LYS A 41 -31.25 -2.96 4.91
C LYS A 41 -30.22 -1.89 4.58
N TYR A 42 -29.38 -2.11 3.57
CA TYR A 42 -28.25 -1.23 3.25
C TYR A 42 -28.29 -0.66 1.82
N GLY A 43 -29.27 -1.04 1.02
CA GLY A 43 -29.44 -0.54 -0.35
C GLY A 43 -28.57 -1.27 -1.38
N GLU A 44 -28.81 -0.91 -2.64
CA GLU A 44 -28.21 -1.59 -3.80
C GLU A 44 -26.68 -1.45 -3.85
N GLY A 45 -26.14 -0.25 -3.63
CA GLY A 45 -24.69 -0.01 -3.69
C GLY A 45 -23.92 -0.89 -2.72
N HIS A 46 -24.38 -1.00 -1.47
CA HIS A 46 -23.78 -1.89 -0.47
C HIS A 46 -23.89 -3.36 -0.88
N TYR A 47 -25.05 -3.78 -1.37
CA TYR A 47 -25.25 -5.16 -1.81
C TYR A 47 -24.35 -5.52 -3.01
N ARG A 48 -24.16 -4.60 -3.96
CA ARG A 48 -23.23 -4.78 -5.08
C ARG A 48 -21.80 -4.98 -4.59
N LEU A 49 -21.32 -4.17 -3.63
CA LEU A 49 -19.98 -4.36 -3.03
C LEU A 49 -19.81 -5.74 -2.36
N VAL A 50 -20.85 -6.24 -1.70
CA VAL A 50 -20.85 -7.61 -1.14
C VAL A 50 -20.70 -8.65 -2.25
N MET A 51 -21.46 -8.49 -3.35
CA MET A 51 -21.41 -9.42 -4.49
C MET A 51 -20.06 -9.35 -5.22
N THR A 52 -19.52 -8.16 -5.48
CA THR A 52 -18.17 -7.95 -6.03
C THR A 52 -17.14 -8.68 -5.18
N THR A 53 -17.15 -8.46 -3.87
CA THR A 53 -16.17 -9.07 -2.95
C THR A 53 -16.23 -10.59 -2.98
N LEU A 54 -17.42 -11.20 -3.04
CA LEU A 54 -17.56 -12.67 -3.01
C LEU A 54 -17.44 -13.35 -4.37
N SER A 55 -17.75 -12.66 -5.46
CA SER A 55 -17.88 -13.28 -6.79
C SER A 55 -16.68 -13.00 -7.69
N GLU A 56 -15.96 -11.89 -7.47
CA GLU A 56 -14.77 -11.56 -8.26
C GLU A 56 -13.48 -12.12 -7.64
N THR A 57 -13.53 -12.53 -6.37
CA THR A 57 -12.35 -13.04 -5.67
C THR A 57 -12.22 -14.55 -5.84
N ARG A 58 -10.98 -15.02 -6.03
CA ARG A 58 -10.65 -16.36 -6.46
C ARG A 58 -11.26 -17.43 -5.53
N ASP A 59 -11.84 -18.47 -6.15
CA ASP A 59 -12.38 -19.67 -5.49
C ASP A 59 -13.54 -19.44 -4.49
N ASN A 60 -14.10 -18.23 -4.41
CA ASN A 60 -15.18 -17.88 -3.47
C ASN A 60 -16.60 -18.12 -4.02
N ASN A 61 -16.75 -18.42 -5.31
CA ASN A 61 -18.04 -18.61 -5.96
C ASN A 61 -18.84 -19.81 -5.43
N ALA A 62 -18.17 -20.80 -4.83
CA ALA A 62 -18.82 -21.92 -4.16
C ALA A 62 -19.25 -21.61 -2.70
N LEU A 63 -18.92 -20.42 -2.20
CA LEU A 63 -19.02 -20.05 -0.79
C LEU A 63 -20.02 -18.92 -0.54
N ILE A 64 -20.89 -18.60 -1.50
CA ILE A 64 -21.96 -17.61 -1.34
C ILE A 64 -23.10 -18.22 -0.52
N GLU A 65 -22.97 -18.14 0.80
CA GLU A 65 -23.93 -18.64 1.77
C GLU A 65 -24.31 -17.56 2.78
N GLN A 66 -25.31 -17.84 3.63
CA GLN A 66 -25.80 -16.87 4.61
C GLN A 66 -24.68 -16.30 5.51
N ALA A 67 -23.77 -17.15 6.00
CA ALA A 67 -22.73 -16.72 6.93
C ALA A 67 -21.69 -15.80 6.27
N SER A 68 -21.23 -16.15 5.06
CA SER A 68 -20.25 -15.36 4.31
C SER A 68 -20.83 -14.06 3.79
N LEU A 69 -22.07 -14.06 3.27
CA LEU A 69 -22.78 -12.84 2.85
C LEU A 69 -22.87 -11.83 4.00
N TRP A 70 -23.27 -12.29 5.19
CA TRP A 70 -23.34 -11.41 6.35
C TRP A 70 -21.96 -10.98 6.88
N ALA A 71 -20.97 -11.88 6.89
CA ALA A 71 -19.63 -11.55 7.34
C ALA A 71 -19.00 -10.46 6.45
N VAL A 72 -19.07 -10.61 5.13
CA VAL A 72 -18.60 -9.60 4.16
C VAL A 72 -19.36 -8.29 4.34
N SER A 73 -20.69 -8.36 4.47
CA SER A 73 -21.51 -7.17 4.72
C SER A 73 -21.13 -6.43 5.99
N ASP A 74 -20.70 -7.14 7.05
CA ASP A 74 -20.26 -6.51 8.30
C ASP A 74 -18.90 -5.85 8.13
N LEU A 75 -17.98 -6.50 7.43
CA LEU A 75 -16.62 -5.99 7.21
C LEU A 75 -16.59 -4.78 6.29
N ILE A 76 -17.42 -4.75 5.25
CA ILE A 76 -17.57 -3.57 4.39
C ILE A 76 -18.00 -2.35 5.23
N ARG A 77 -18.92 -2.55 6.19
CA ARG A 77 -19.39 -1.49 7.08
C ARG A 77 -18.38 -1.12 8.16
N ALA A 78 -17.59 -2.08 8.62
CA ALA A 78 -16.57 -1.85 9.65
C ALA A 78 -15.31 -1.17 9.08
N CYS A 79 -15.05 -1.36 7.79
CA CYS A 79 -13.83 -0.88 7.12
C CYS A 79 -14.14 -0.02 5.88
N PRO A 80 -14.97 1.04 5.99
CA PRO A 80 -15.37 1.85 4.83
C PRO A 80 -14.16 2.48 4.13
N ASP A 81 -13.15 2.90 4.89
CA ASP A 81 -11.91 3.47 4.32
C ASP A 81 -11.16 2.48 3.42
N TRP A 82 -11.14 1.18 3.76
CA TRP A 82 -10.48 0.18 2.92
C TRP A 82 -11.28 -0.06 1.64
N VAL A 83 -12.60 -0.14 1.75
CA VAL A 83 -13.47 -0.42 0.60
C VAL A 83 -13.52 0.76 -0.36
N GLU A 84 -13.58 1.99 0.13
CA GLU A 84 -13.74 3.19 -0.70
C GLU A 84 -12.42 3.75 -1.23
N LYS A 85 -11.35 3.73 -0.43
CA LYS A 85 -10.07 4.38 -0.79
C LYS A 85 -9.00 3.39 -1.26
N ARG A 86 -9.18 2.10 -0.97
CA ARG A 86 -8.20 1.04 -1.24
C ARG A 86 -8.87 -0.18 -1.89
N THR A 87 -9.85 0.04 -2.76
CA THR A 87 -10.69 -1.01 -3.35
C THR A 87 -9.88 -2.12 -4.04
N SER A 88 -8.84 -1.75 -4.79
CA SER A 88 -7.95 -2.74 -5.42
C SER A 88 -7.25 -3.62 -4.39
N GLU A 89 -6.68 -3.01 -3.35
CA GLU A 89 -6.01 -3.76 -2.27
C GLU A 89 -6.99 -4.63 -1.49
N TRP A 90 -8.22 -4.13 -1.26
CA TRP A 90 -9.28 -4.91 -0.65
C TRP A 90 -9.53 -6.21 -1.42
N LEU A 91 -9.75 -6.14 -2.74
CA LEU A 91 -9.97 -7.32 -3.57
C LEU A 91 -8.75 -8.26 -3.58
N GLU A 92 -7.53 -7.71 -3.70
CA GLU A 92 -6.28 -8.50 -3.62
C GLU A 92 -6.11 -9.21 -2.27
N TRP A 93 -6.49 -8.55 -1.17
CA TRP A 93 -6.44 -9.17 0.16
C TRP A 93 -7.45 -10.31 0.26
N TRP A 94 -8.66 -10.12 -0.26
CA TRP A 94 -9.68 -11.17 -0.28
C TRP A 94 -9.28 -12.36 -1.15
N ASP A 95 -8.58 -12.16 -2.27
CA ASP A 95 -7.99 -13.24 -3.08
C ASP A 95 -6.98 -14.09 -2.31
N ARG A 96 -6.31 -13.51 -1.32
CA ARG A 96 -5.35 -14.22 -0.47
C ARG A 96 -6.03 -14.97 0.68
N ILE A 97 -7.31 -14.73 0.95
CA ILE A 97 -8.02 -15.37 2.06
C ILE A 97 -8.39 -16.80 1.67
N PRO A 98 -7.95 -17.82 2.44
CA PRO A 98 -8.41 -19.19 2.25
C PRO A 98 -9.83 -19.35 2.85
N LEU A 99 -10.84 -18.76 2.20
CA LEU A 99 -12.18 -18.63 2.76
C LEU A 99 -12.83 -19.99 3.02
N GLY A 100 -12.71 -20.93 2.08
CA GLY A 100 -13.23 -22.29 2.22
C GLY A 100 -12.70 -23.02 3.47
N PRO A 101 -11.37 -23.14 3.65
CA PRO A 101 -10.78 -23.68 4.87
C PRO A 101 -11.18 -22.96 6.16
N ILE A 102 -11.30 -21.63 6.14
CA ILE A 102 -11.79 -20.85 7.30
C ILE A 102 -13.24 -21.25 7.60
N MET A 103 -14.14 -21.25 6.62
CA MET A 103 -15.54 -21.65 6.81
C MET A 103 -15.66 -23.08 7.31
N ALA A 104 -14.88 -24.03 6.77
CA ALA A 104 -14.86 -25.41 7.23
C ALA A 104 -14.43 -25.53 8.71
N THR A 105 -13.43 -24.73 9.12
CA THR A 105 -12.97 -24.67 10.52
C THR A 105 -14.03 -24.04 11.42
N ILE A 106 -14.62 -22.90 11.02
CA ILE A 106 -15.65 -22.20 11.81
C ILE A 106 -16.92 -23.04 11.96
N ASN A 107 -17.26 -23.87 10.96
CA ASN A 107 -18.39 -24.80 11.04
C ASN A 107 -18.27 -25.80 12.20
N GLN A 108 -17.06 -26.10 12.68
CA GLN A 108 -16.83 -26.96 13.86
C GLN A 108 -17.30 -26.29 15.17
N LEU A 109 -17.44 -24.96 15.19
CA LEU A 109 -17.95 -24.19 16.34
C LEU A 109 -19.47 -24.06 16.35
N ARG A 110 -20.18 -24.74 15.43
CA ARG A 110 -21.64 -24.68 15.33
C ARG A 110 -22.27 -25.18 16.63
N GLY A 111 -23.20 -24.41 17.17
CA GLY A 111 -23.84 -24.68 18.47
C GLY A 111 -23.14 -24.03 19.68
N PHE A 112 -21.89 -23.58 19.51
CA PHE A 112 -21.13 -22.89 20.56
C PHE A 112 -20.92 -21.40 20.27
N SER A 113 -20.74 -21.04 19.00
CA SER A 113 -20.52 -19.66 18.57
C SER A 113 -21.35 -19.32 17.33
N HIS A 114 -21.74 -18.05 17.23
CA HIS A 114 -22.50 -17.54 16.12
C HIS A 114 -21.60 -17.46 14.86
N GLN A 115 -21.93 -18.28 13.87
CA GLN A 115 -21.09 -18.55 12.70
C GLN A 115 -20.68 -17.28 11.93
N ARG A 116 -21.62 -16.36 11.73
CA ARG A 116 -21.36 -15.05 11.10
C ARG A 116 -20.27 -14.26 11.84
N HIS A 117 -20.33 -14.19 13.16
CA HIS A 117 -19.40 -13.36 13.94
C HIS A 117 -18.02 -14.01 14.02
N ALA A 118 -17.98 -15.33 14.18
CA ALA A 118 -16.73 -16.08 14.16
C ALA A 118 -16.03 -15.97 12.79
N LEU A 119 -16.79 -16.09 11.69
CA LEU A 119 -16.27 -15.92 10.34
C LEU A 119 -15.79 -14.49 10.08
N ALA A 120 -16.59 -13.48 10.44
CA ALA A 120 -16.20 -12.08 10.29
C ALA A 120 -14.92 -11.74 11.06
N GLY A 121 -14.80 -12.21 12.32
CA GLY A 121 -13.59 -12.00 13.13
C GLY A 121 -12.34 -12.67 12.54
N ALA A 122 -12.47 -13.92 12.07
CA ALA A 122 -11.36 -14.65 11.46
C ALA A 122 -10.87 -13.98 10.16
N ILE A 123 -11.80 -13.53 9.32
CA ILE A 123 -11.51 -12.80 8.08
C ILE A 123 -10.85 -11.45 8.40
N TYR A 124 -11.43 -10.68 9.35
CA TYR A 124 -10.89 -9.39 9.74
C TYR A 124 -9.43 -9.48 10.21
N TYR A 125 -9.12 -10.47 11.04
CA TYR A 125 -7.76 -10.71 11.51
C TYR A 125 -6.77 -10.93 10.36
N ARG A 126 -7.17 -11.67 9.31
CA ARG A 126 -6.35 -11.85 8.10
C ARG A 126 -6.20 -10.56 7.31
N LEU A 127 -7.29 -9.83 7.07
CA LEU A 127 -7.26 -8.55 6.36
C LEU A 127 -6.34 -7.54 7.05
N THR A 128 -6.38 -7.46 8.39
CA THR A 128 -5.47 -6.57 9.14
C THR A 128 -4.01 -6.93 8.94
N ALA A 129 -3.67 -8.22 8.89
CA ALA A 129 -2.29 -8.65 8.65
C ALA A 129 -1.82 -8.24 7.24
N PHE A 130 -2.65 -8.46 6.21
CA PHE A 130 -2.31 -8.07 4.84
C PHE A 130 -2.18 -6.55 4.67
N ALA A 131 -3.08 -5.79 5.29
CA ALA A 131 -3.01 -4.33 5.26
C ALA A 131 -1.69 -3.81 5.89
N GLN A 132 -1.23 -4.44 6.97
CA GLN A 132 0.04 -4.10 7.63
C GLN A 132 1.27 -4.49 6.81
N GLU A 133 1.26 -5.65 6.14
CA GLU A 133 2.34 -6.05 5.22
C GLU A 133 2.55 -5.02 4.10
N CYS A 134 1.45 -4.55 3.49
CA CYS A 134 1.50 -3.51 2.47
C CYS A 134 2.11 -2.20 3.01
N MET A 135 1.72 -1.77 4.21
CA MET A 135 2.30 -0.58 4.85
C MET A 135 3.80 -0.75 5.15
N ALA A 136 4.21 -1.90 5.70
CA ALA A 136 5.62 -2.17 5.98
C ALA A 136 6.49 -2.20 4.71
N SER A 137 5.94 -2.69 3.58
CA SER A 137 6.62 -2.67 2.28
C SER A 137 6.81 -1.24 1.75
N GLN A 138 5.81 -0.37 1.93
CA GLN A 138 5.86 1.04 1.53
C GLN A 138 6.81 1.85 2.42
N ASP A 139 6.82 1.58 3.73
CA ASP A 139 7.74 2.19 4.68
C ASP A 139 9.19 1.83 4.35
N THR A 140 9.45 0.56 3.98
CA THR A 140 10.78 0.11 3.55
C THR A 140 11.22 0.83 2.27
N ALA A 141 10.35 0.94 1.27
CA ALA A 141 10.63 1.66 0.02
C ALA A 141 10.86 3.17 0.25
N GLY A 142 10.10 3.80 1.15
CA GLY A 142 10.29 5.18 1.57
C GLY A 142 11.60 5.40 2.32
N HIS A 143 11.96 4.46 3.21
CA HIS A 143 13.22 4.49 3.94
C HIS A 143 14.42 4.30 3.02
N ILE A 144 14.34 3.39 2.03
CA ILE A 144 15.36 3.21 0.99
C ILE A 144 15.50 4.46 0.13
N LYS A 145 14.40 5.04 -0.38
CA LYS A 145 14.44 6.28 -1.18
C LYS A 145 15.10 7.43 -0.42
N THR A 146 14.77 7.58 0.86
CA THR A 146 15.34 8.62 1.75
C THR A 146 16.83 8.39 2.00
N LYS A 147 17.23 7.14 2.27
CA LYS A 147 18.63 6.77 2.50
C LYS A 147 19.49 6.93 1.25
N VAL A 148 18.99 6.53 0.08
CA VAL A 148 19.64 6.71 -1.23
C VAL A 148 19.74 8.19 -1.59
N GLY A 149 18.70 8.98 -1.34
CA GLY A 149 18.74 10.44 -1.53
C GLY A 149 19.78 11.13 -0.64
N ARG A 150 19.85 10.76 0.64
CA ARG A 150 20.89 11.25 1.57
C ARG A 150 22.30 10.84 1.12
N ALA A 151 22.51 9.58 0.76
CA ALA A 151 23.80 9.09 0.27
C ALA A 151 24.25 9.80 -1.02
N ARG A 152 23.32 10.06 -1.97
CA ARG A 152 23.61 10.86 -3.17
C ARG A 152 23.99 12.29 -2.82
N SER A 153 23.28 12.92 -1.89
CA SER A 153 23.58 14.30 -1.46
C SER A 153 24.94 14.43 -0.77
N HIS A 154 25.35 13.43 0.02
CA HIS A 154 26.69 13.38 0.60
C HIS A 154 27.76 13.18 -0.47
N ALA A 155 27.58 12.23 -1.40
CA ALA A 155 28.52 12.02 -2.49
C ALA A 155 28.67 13.27 -3.41
N GLU A 156 27.58 14.02 -3.61
CA GLU A 156 27.61 15.31 -4.34
C GLU A 156 28.32 16.41 -3.55
N ARG A 157 28.16 16.44 -2.21
CA ARG A 157 28.87 17.36 -1.31
C ARG A 157 30.37 17.07 -1.28
N ASP A 158 30.76 15.81 -1.23
CA ASP A 158 32.18 15.40 -1.22
C ASP A 158 32.85 15.76 -2.55
N LYS A 159 32.19 15.48 -3.68
CA LYS A 159 32.64 15.93 -5.01
C LYS A 159 32.78 17.45 -5.09
N ALA A 160 31.86 18.20 -4.48
CA ALA A 160 31.92 19.66 -4.42
C ALA A 160 33.09 20.17 -3.57
N ILE A 161 33.41 19.51 -2.46
CA ILE A 161 34.58 19.81 -1.63
C ILE A 161 35.88 19.56 -2.40
N ASP A 162 36.00 18.41 -3.07
CA ASP A 162 37.20 18.08 -3.86
C ASP A 162 37.42 19.05 -5.02
N LEU A 163 36.35 19.41 -5.73
CA LEU A 163 36.43 20.42 -6.79
C LEU A 163 36.81 21.79 -6.21
N GLY A 164 36.28 22.14 -5.03
CA GLY A 164 36.64 23.34 -4.28
C GLY A 164 38.12 23.39 -3.88
N ARG A 165 38.69 22.27 -3.43
CA ARG A 165 40.13 22.15 -3.11
C ARG A 165 40.99 22.39 -4.34
N LYS A 166 40.64 21.78 -5.48
CA LYS A 166 41.32 21.99 -6.77
C LYS A 166 41.26 23.45 -7.22
N LEU A 167 40.11 24.11 -7.08
CA LEU A 167 39.95 25.53 -7.41
C LEU A 167 40.79 26.45 -6.51
N ILE A 168 40.97 26.09 -5.22
CA ILE A 168 41.82 26.85 -4.30
C ILE A 168 43.30 26.75 -4.71
N ALA A 169 43.77 25.56 -5.08
CA ALA A 169 45.15 25.35 -5.55
C ALA A 169 45.42 26.13 -6.85
N ILE A 170 44.51 26.09 -7.81
CA ILE A 170 44.67 26.84 -9.07
C ILE A 170 44.63 28.36 -8.80
N LYS A 171 43.81 28.81 -7.85
CA LYS A 171 43.77 30.23 -7.45
C LYS A 171 45.10 30.72 -6.87
N THR A 172 45.86 29.87 -6.19
CA THR A 172 47.17 30.26 -5.62
C THR A 172 48.27 30.35 -6.69
N GLU A 173 48.13 29.64 -7.80
CA GLU A 173 49.09 29.65 -8.91
C GLU A 173 48.86 30.82 -9.89
N LEU A 174 47.64 31.36 -9.94
CA LEU A 174 47.25 32.43 -10.86
C LEU A 174 47.57 33.83 -10.33
N PRO A 175 48.03 34.77 -11.19
CA PRO A 175 48.18 36.18 -10.82
C PRO A 175 46.87 36.82 -10.37
N HIS A 176 46.98 37.85 -9.53
CA HIS A 176 45.82 38.56 -9.00
C HIS A 176 44.90 39.06 -10.14
N GLY A 177 43.59 38.84 -10.01
CA GLY A 177 42.59 39.24 -11.02
C GLY A 177 42.30 38.20 -12.11
N HIS A 178 43.19 37.24 -12.37
CA HIS A 178 43.04 36.29 -13.49
C HIS A 178 42.15 35.07 -13.18
N PHE A 179 41.86 34.79 -11.91
CA PHE A 179 41.05 33.64 -11.51
C PHE A 179 39.60 33.71 -12.00
N GLY A 180 39.00 34.90 -12.03
CA GLY A 180 37.62 35.08 -12.49
C GLY A 180 37.42 34.67 -13.96
N PRO A 181 38.18 35.30 -14.89
CA PRO A 181 38.17 34.92 -16.30
C PRO A 181 38.51 33.43 -16.53
N TRP A 182 39.48 32.89 -15.78
CA TRP A 182 39.87 31.48 -15.89
C TRP A 182 38.74 30.50 -15.53
N VAL A 183 37.92 30.80 -14.51
CA VAL A 183 36.78 29.95 -14.13
C VAL A 183 35.74 29.91 -15.25
N GLU A 184 35.40 31.06 -15.84
CA GLU A 184 34.38 31.17 -16.88
C GLU A 184 34.81 30.49 -18.19
N GLU A 185 36.11 30.51 -18.52
CA GLU A 185 36.62 29.99 -19.78
C GLU A 185 37.10 28.52 -19.72
N LYS A 186 37.70 28.08 -18.59
CA LYS A 186 38.43 26.80 -18.51
C LYS A 186 37.81 25.76 -17.60
N SER A 187 36.98 26.15 -16.63
CA SER A 187 36.52 25.21 -15.59
C SER A 187 35.18 24.52 -15.88
N GLY A 188 34.40 25.04 -16.83
CA GLY A 188 33.08 24.50 -17.20
C GLY A 188 31.99 24.71 -16.13
N ILE A 189 32.26 25.52 -15.09
CA ILE A 189 31.32 25.86 -14.02
C ILE A 189 31.18 27.37 -13.86
N THR A 190 30.03 27.82 -13.35
CA THR A 190 29.81 29.25 -13.12
C THR A 190 30.66 29.79 -11.97
N ARG A 191 30.95 31.09 -12.01
CA ARG A 191 31.67 31.79 -10.93
C ARG A 191 30.98 31.66 -9.56
N GLY A 192 29.65 31.58 -9.54
CA GLY A 192 28.87 31.33 -8.32
C GLY A 192 29.07 29.91 -7.76
N GLN A 193 29.07 28.89 -8.63
CA GLN A 193 29.37 27.51 -8.25
C GLN A 193 30.80 27.36 -7.73
N ALA A 194 31.78 27.97 -8.41
CA ALA A 194 33.18 27.96 -7.96
C ALA A 194 33.33 28.54 -6.56
N ARG A 195 32.74 29.70 -6.27
CA ARG A 195 32.76 30.31 -4.92
C ARG A 195 32.11 29.40 -3.87
N ARG A 196 30.98 28.77 -4.20
CA ARG A 196 30.28 27.84 -3.30
C ARG A 196 31.15 26.62 -2.97
N TYR A 197 31.77 26.01 -3.97
CA TYR A 197 32.64 24.84 -3.79
C TYR A 197 33.89 25.16 -2.99
N MET A 198 34.56 26.28 -3.30
CA MET A 198 35.72 26.74 -2.53
C MET A 198 35.38 27.06 -1.07
N ARG A 199 34.17 27.57 -0.79
CA ARG A 199 33.70 27.78 0.59
C ARG A 199 33.53 26.45 1.33
N LEU A 200 32.83 25.49 0.72
CA LEU A 200 32.65 24.15 1.29
C LEU A 200 34.00 23.46 1.57
N ALA A 201 34.98 23.63 0.67
CA ALA A 201 36.33 23.09 0.86
C ALA A 201 37.08 23.72 2.04
N ARG A 202 36.89 25.03 2.28
CA ARG A 202 37.49 25.73 3.43
C ARG A 202 36.84 25.32 4.74
N GLU A 203 35.51 25.21 4.76
CA GLU A 203 34.74 24.74 5.91
C GLU A 203 35.16 23.31 6.30
N ALA A 204 35.30 22.41 5.32
CA ALA A 204 35.77 21.05 5.55
C ALA A 204 37.21 21.00 6.09
N ALA A 205 38.12 21.84 5.58
CA ALA A 205 39.50 21.90 6.08
C ALA A 205 39.58 22.44 7.53
N GLN A 206 38.67 23.34 7.92
CA GLN A 206 38.56 23.80 9.31
C GLN A 206 38.00 22.71 10.23
N GLU A 207 37.04 21.90 9.76
CA GLU A 207 36.51 20.76 10.51
C GLU A 207 37.55 19.65 10.70
N ASP A 208 38.32 19.31 9.67
CA ASP A 208 39.40 18.30 9.76
C ASP A 208 40.50 18.75 10.73
N GLY A 209 40.95 20.00 10.67
CA GLY A 209 41.93 20.54 11.63
C GLY A 209 41.41 20.60 13.08
N ARG A 210 40.09 20.68 13.28
CA ARG A 210 39.46 20.68 14.61
C ARG A 210 39.35 19.26 15.18
N ARG A 211 39.17 18.25 14.32
CA ARG A 211 39.22 16.82 14.68
C ARG A 211 40.63 16.37 15.07
N ASP A 212 41.64 16.81 14.33
CA ASP A 212 43.05 16.46 14.59
C ASP A 212 43.59 17.08 15.90
N LEU A 213 42.99 18.18 16.37
CA LEU A 213 43.33 18.84 17.64
C LEU A 213 42.62 18.23 18.87
N GLY A 214 41.85 17.15 18.70
CA GLY A 214 41.20 16.45 19.81
C GLY A 214 40.14 17.27 20.56
N VAL A 215 39.53 18.26 19.91
CA VAL A 215 38.46 19.09 20.49
C VAL A 215 37.10 18.58 19.99
N LEU A 216 36.69 17.42 20.48
CA LEU A 216 35.30 16.94 20.49
C LEU A 216 35.04 16.19 21.80
#